data_AF-A0A849W9S8-F1
#
_entry.id   AF-A0A849W9S8-F1
#
_cell.length_a   1.000
_cell.length_b   1.000
_cell.length_c   1.000
_cell.angle_alpha   90.00
_cell.angle_beta   90.00
_cell.angle_gamma   90.00
#
_symmetry.space_group_name_H-M   'P 1'
#
loop_
_entity.id
_entity.type
_entity.pdbx_description
1 polymer ?
#
loop_
_entity_poly.entity_id
_entity_poly.type
_entity_poly.pdbx_seq_one_letter_code
_entity_poly.pdbx_strand_id
1 'polypeptide(L)'
;MKIKLLIASILSGFFITGCLTNTDINPPTGNNNQNQPAVFDFDSCVAAGNPILKSKPAQCRHNGITYVENLPTTPSTDRIKCQDAQREAEVCAEIYQPVCAKVNVQCIKAPCPPIDQTFSSACHACRNSLVESYVEGECPSPSNVD
;
A
#
# COMPACT_ATOMS: atom_id res chain seq x y z
N MET A 1 -0.02 85.84 -0.43
CA MET A 1 -0.94 84.72 -0.67
C MET A 1 -0.26 83.43 -0.24
N LYS A 2 -0.93 82.67 0.63
CA LYS A 2 -0.52 81.34 1.10
C LYS A 2 -0.79 80.32 -0.01
N ILE A 3 0.09 79.35 -0.22
CA ILE A 3 -0.26 77.94 -0.42
C ILE A 3 0.99 77.12 -0.07
N LYS A 4 0.91 76.48 1.10
CA LYS A 4 1.69 75.29 1.44
C LYS A 4 1.02 74.13 0.70
N LEU A 5 1.76 73.32 -0.05
CA LEU A 5 1.27 72.01 -0.45
C LEU A 5 2.33 70.96 -0.13
N LEU A 6 1.88 70.02 0.70
CA LEU A 6 2.62 69.00 1.41
C LEU A 6 3.10 67.91 0.46
N ILE A 7 4.35 67.50 0.63
CA ILE A 7 4.93 66.29 0.05
C ILE A 7 4.45 65.14 0.94
N ALA A 8 3.52 64.32 0.44
CA ALA A 8 3.07 63.10 1.11
C ALA A 8 3.76 61.90 0.46
N SER A 9 4.69 61.32 1.21
CA SER A 9 5.43 60.11 0.90
C SER A 9 4.49 58.90 0.78
N ILE A 10 4.52 58.19 -0.35
CA ILE A 10 3.91 56.86 -0.47
C ILE A 10 5.05 55.84 -0.67
N LEU A 11 5.71 55.50 0.44
CA LEU A 11 6.38 54.20 0.56
C LEU A 11 5.29 53.18 0.94
N SER A 12 4.58 52.65 -0.05
CA SER A 12 3.78 51.44 0.14
C SER A 12 4.71 50.23 0.01
N GLY A 13 5.26 49.82 1.14
CA GLY A 13 6.04 48.60 1.28
C GLY A 13 5.24 47.39 0.84
N PHE A 14 5.81 46.66 -0.12
CA PHE A 14 5.45 45.28 -0.44
C PHE A 14 5.85 44.40 0.76
N PHE A 15 4.96 44.25 1.73
CA PHE A 15 5.06 43.14 2.67
C PHE A 15 4.44 41.92 2.01
N ILE A 16 5.31 41.06 1.49
CA ILE A 16 4.99 39.68 1.13
C ILE A 16 4.58 38.99 2.43
N THR A 17 3.29 39.02 2.75
CA THR A 17 2.71 38.16 3.78
C THR A 17 2.80 36.74 3.25
N GLY A 18 3.86 36.05 3.67
CA GLY A 18 4.05 34.64 3.41
C GLY A 18 2.82 33.84 3.83
N CYS A 19 2.30 33.03 2.92
CA CYS A 19 1.41 31.93 3.25
C CYS A 19 2.24 30.86 3.97
N LEU A 20 2.41 30.99 5.27
CA LEU A 20 2.83 29.91 6.16
C LEU A 20 1.75 29.73 7.21
N THR A 21 0.90 28.73 7.00
CA THR A 21 0.40 27.82 8.04
C THR A 21 -0.30 26.65 7.34
N ASN A 22 0.45 25.59 7.10
CA ASN A 22 -0.09 24.24 7.00
C ASN A 22 0.60 23.45 8.10
N THR A 23 -0.14 23.05 9.13
CA THR A 23 -0.54 21.65 9.38
C THR A 23 -1.23 21.60 10.74
N ASP A 24 -2.54 21.87 10.78
CA ASP A 24 -3.36 21.31 11.84
C ASP A 24 -3.52 19.82 11.55
N ILE A 25 -2.61 19.00 12.08
CA ILE A 25 -2.78 17.55 12.22
C ILE A 25 -3.60 17.32 13.50
N ASN A 26 -4.80 17.88 13.55
CA ASN A 26 -5.78 17.49 14.56
C ASN A 26 -7.00 16.95 13.82
N PRO A 27 -7.42 15.70 14.08
CA PRO A 27 -8.67 15.19 13.52
C PRO A 27 -9.81 16.14 13.95
N PRO A 28 -10.74 16.49 13.05
CA PRO A 28 -11.86 17.34 13.43
C PRO A 28 -12.64 16.66 14.55
N THR A 29 -12.59 17.24 15.75
CA THR A 29 -13.49 16.86 16.84
C THR A 29 -14.90 17.26 16.42
N GLY A 30 -15.67 16.26 16.02
CA GLY A 30 -17.04 16.40 15.55
C GLY A 30 -17.91 17.17 16.53
N ASN A 31 -18.82 17.96 15.97
CA ASN A 31 -19.82 18.70 16.73
C ASN A 31 -20.71 17.74 17.54
N ASN A 32 -21.05 18.14 18.76
CA ASN A 32 -21.96 17.41 19.64
C ASN A 32 -23.41 17.72 19.28
N ASN A 33 -23.86 17.28 18.10
CA ASN A 33 -25.29 17.05 17.87
C ASN A 33 -25.52 15.53 17.84
N GLN A 34 -25.95 14.99 18.98
CA GLN A 34 -26.15 13.57 19.24
C GLN A 34 -27.36 13.04 18.47
N ASN A 35 -27.21 12.84 17.15
CA ASN A 35 -28.05 11.89 16.38
C ASN A 35 -27.48 11.60 14.98
N GLN A 36 -26.16 11.56 14.80
CA GLN A 36 -25.53 11.13 13.54
C GLN A 36 -24.59 9.95 13.83
N PRO A 37 -24.61 8.88 13.00
CA PRO A 37 -23.69 7.76 13.16
C PRO A 37 -22.26 8.28 13.06
N ALA A 38 -21.40 7.87 14.00
CA ALA A 38 -19.98 8.22 13.95
C ALA A 38 -19.33 7.50 12.76
N VAL A 39 -18.75 8.27 11.83
CA VAL A 39 -18.03 7.75 10.65
C VAL A 39 -16.53 7.91 10.89
N PHE A 40 -15.81 6.79 11.04
CA PHE A 40 -14.39 6.76 11.35
C PHE A 40 -13.56 5.83 10.46
N ASP A 41 -14.22 5.03 9.61
CA ASP A 41 -13.59 4.11 8.66
C ASP A 41 -14.46 3.94 7.40
N PHE A 42 -13.98 3.13 6.45
CA PHE A 42 -14.71 2.85 5.22
C PHE A 42 -16.06 2.18 5.49
N ASP A 43 -16.09 1.20 6.41
CA ASP A 43 -17.30 0.43 6.72
C ASP A 43 -18.40 1.31 7.34
N SER A 44 -18.05 2.16 8.31
CA SER A 44 -18.95 3.14 8.92
C SER A 44 -19.39 4.22 7.93
N CYS A 45 -18.53 4.59 6.97
CA CYS A 45 -18.89 5.54 5.91
C CYS A 45 -19.95 4.96 4.97
N VAL A 46 -19.81 3.69 4.56
CA VAL A 46 -20.79 2.99 3.73
C VAL A 46 -22.07 2.70 4.51
N ALA A 47 -21.96 2.28 5.77
CA ALA A 47 -23.11 2.03 6.65
C ALA A 47 -23.96 3.30 6.91
N ALA A 48 -23.33 4.47 6.89
CA ALA A 48 -24.00 5.77 6.95
C ALA A 48 -24.69 6.17 5.61
N GLY A 49 -24.65 5.32 4.57
CA GLY A 49 -25.34 5.51 3.30
C GLY A 49 -24.62 6.43 2.31
N ASN A 50 -23.34 6.74 2.54
CA ASN A 50 -22.56 7.56 1.63
C ASN A 50 -22.20 6.80 0.33
N PRO A 51 -22.06 7.48 -0.82
CA PRO A 51 -21.78 6.82 -2.08
C PRO A 51 -20.37 6.22 -2.12
N ILE A 52 -20.27 5.01 -2.67
CA ILE A 52 -18.99 4.37 -3.01
C ILE A 52 -18.55 4.88 -4.39
N LEU A 53 -17.35 5.48 -4.45
CA LEU A 53 -16.71 5.88 -5.69
C LEU A 53 -16.21 4.63 -6.43
N LYS A 54 -16.32 4.66 -7.77
CA LYS A 54 -15.86 3.58 -8.66
C LYS A 54 -14.33 3.57 -8.82
N SER A 55 -13.58 3.61 -7.72
CA SER A 55 -12.12 3.48 -7.68
C SER A 55 -11.71 2.08 -7.23
N LYS A 56 -10.44 1.70 -7.48
CA LYS A 56 -9.79 0.54 -6.86
C LYS A 56 -8.52 1.03 -6.14
N PRO A 57 -8.38 0.86 -4.81
CA PRO A 57 -9.38 0.35 -3.86
C PRO A 57 -10.67 1.20 -3.82
N ALA A 58 -11.78 0.62 -3.35
CA ALA A 58 -13.05 1.35 -3.21
C ALA A 58 -12.89 2.52 -2.24
N GLN A 59 -13.61 3.61 -2.49
CA GLN A 59 -13.54 4.82 -1.68
C GLN A 59 -14.93 5.30 -1.31
N CYS A 60 -15.08 5.83 -0.10
CA CYS A 60 -16.32 6.40 0.42
C CYS A 60 -16.04 7.82 0.92
N ARG A 61 -16.90 8.80 0.61
CA ARG A 61 -16.69 10.21 1.00
C ARG A 61 -17.78 10.69 1.95
N HIS A 62 -17.39 11.21 3.11
CA HIS A 62 -18.30 11.77 4.11
C HIS A 62 -17.70 13.05 4.70
N ASN A 63 -18.47 14.16 4.73
CA ASN A 63 -18.05 15.46 5.27
C ASN A 63 -16.67 15.97 4.77
N GLY A 64 -16.34 15.70 3.51
CA GLY A 64 -15.06 16.12 2.92
C GLY A 64 -13.89 15.17 3.20
N ILE A 65 -14.07 14.15 4.02
CA ILE A 65 -13.08 13.10 4.30
C ILE A 65 -13.33 11.92 3.37
N THR A 66 -12.26 11.38 2.79
CA THR A 66 -12.31 10.16 1.96
C THR A 66 -11.77 8.99 2.76
N TYR A 67 -12.61 7.98 2.96
CA TYR A 67 -12.27 6.70 3.57
C TYR A 67 -11.99 5.70 2.45
N VAL A 68 -10.88 4.98 2.55
CA VAL A 68 -10.46 3.98 1.56
C VAL A 68 -10.69 2.60 2.15
N GLU A 69 -11.24 1.70 1.34
CA GLU A 69 -11.37 0.29 1.72
C GLU A 69 -9.97 -0.27 2.02
N ASN A 70 -9.80 -0.77 3.25
CA ASN A 70 -8.64 -1.57 3.60
C ASN A 70 -8.85 -2.94 2.95
N LEU A 71 -8.39 -3.10 1.71
CA LEU A 71 -8.21 -4.44 1.17
C LEU A 71 -7.31 -5.19 2.14
N PRO A 72 -7.66 -6.42 2.55
CA PRO A 72 -6.73 -7.24 3.31
C PRO A 72 -5.47 -7.36 2.45
N THR A 73 -4.42 -6.63 2.83
CA THR A 73 -3.05 -6.94 2.45
C THR A 73 -2.66 -8.16 3.26
N THR A 74 -3.42 -9.25 3.18
CA THR A 74 -2.92 -10.54 3.62
C THR A 74 -1.76 -10.81 2.68
N PRO A 75 -0.49 -10.83 3.15
CA PRO A 75 0.52 -11.58 2.41
C PRO A 75 -0.11 -12.95 2.22
N SER A 76 -0.50 -13.26 0.97
CA SER A 76 -1.24 -14.47 0.69
C SER A 76 -0.27 -15.61 1.01
N THR A 77 -0.45 -16.23 2.17
CA THR A 77 0.21 -17.50 2.50
C THR A 77 -0.27 -18.61 1.57
N ASP A 78 -1.31 -18.33 0.78
CA ASP A 78 -1.73 -19.10 -0.36
C ASP A 78 -0.60 -19.19 -1.39
N ARG A 79 -0.03 -20.39 -1.46
CA ARG A 79 1.01 -20.73 -2.42
C ARG A 79 0.45 -20.71 -3.84
N ILE A 80 1.09 -19.93 -4.70
CA ILE A 80 0.82 -19.86 -6.13
C ILE A 80 1.47 -21.06 -6.80
N LYS A 81 0.68 -21.91 -7.45
CA LYS A 81 1.18 -23.06 -8.22
C LYS A 81 1.78 -22.60 -9.55
N CYS A 82 2.95 -23.13 -9.89
CA CYS A 82 3.57 -22.87 -11.17
C CYS A 82 2.76 -23.50 -12.31
N GLN A 83 2.36 -22.68 -13.27
CA GLN A 83 1.64 -23.09 -14.47
C GLN A 83 2.61 -23.63 -15.53
N ASP A 84 2.14 -24.50 -16.42
CA ASP A 84 2.97 -25.11 -17.46
C ASP A 84 3.62 -24.06 -18.38
N ALA A 85 2.88 -23.02 -18.75
CA ALA A 85 3.41 -21.90 -19.54
C ALA A 85 4.61 -21.19 -18.88
N GLN A 86 4.68 -21.16 -17.55
CA GLN A 86 5.83 -20.57 -16.83
C GLN A 86 7.04 -21.50 -16.82
N ARG A 87 6.82 -22.82 -16.89
CA ARG A 87 7.89 -23.83 -16.97
C ARG A 87 8.57 -23.81 -18.32
N GLU A 88 7.80 -23.52 -19.36
CA GLU A 88 8.26 -23.44 -20.75
C GLU A 88 8.90 -22.10 -21.11
N ALA A 89 8.97 -21.15 -20.17
CA ALA A 89 9.62 -19.87 -20.42
C ALA A 89 11.08 -20.06 -20.83
N GLU A 90 11.44 -19.63 -22.05
CA GLU A 90 12.81 -19.75 -22.57
C GLU A 90 13.77 -18.79 -21.86
N VAL A 91 13.26 -17.58 -21.54
CA VAL A 91 14.03 -16.47 -20.96
C VAL A 91 13.25 -15.87 -19.80
N CYS A 92 13.96 -15.61 -18.69
CA CYS A 92 13.43 -14.81 -17.59
C CYS A 92 14.05 -13.42 -17.65
N ALA A 93 13.26 -12.39 -17.32
CA ALA A 93 13.80 -11.06 -17.11
C ALA A 93 14.66 -11.03 -15.84
N GLU A 94 15.74 -10.24 -15.87
CA GLU A 94 16.64 -10.00 -14.74
C GLU A 94 15.99 -9.00 -13.75
N ILE A 95 14.88 -9.43 -13.14
CA ILE A 95 14.14 -8.68 -12.14
C ILE A 95 14.32 -9.38 -10.80
N TYR A 96 14.77 -8.62 -9.79
CA TYR A 96 14.83 -9.10 -8.42
C TYR A 96 13.51 -8.84 -7.70
N GLN A 97 12.65 -9.85 -7.67
CA GLN A 97 11.36 -9.90 -6.99
C GLN A 97 11.24 -11.27 -6.31
N PRO A 98 11.91 -11.47 -5.17
CA PRO A 98 12.17 -12.79 -4.65
C PRO A 98 10.90 -13.53 -4.26
N VAL A 99 10.96 -14.85 -4.38
CA VAL A 99 9.87 -15.76 -4.02
C VAL A 99 10.39 -16.93 -3.19
N CYS A 100 9.55 -17.47 -2.31
CA CYS A 100 9.84 -18.63 -1.51
C CYS A 100 9.10 -19.85 -2.06
N ALA A 101 9.83 -20.75 -2.70
CA ALA A 101 9.27 -21.87 -3.44
C ALA A 101 9.43 -23.21 -2.70
N LYS A 102 8.44 -24.11 -2.85
CA LYS A 102 8.54 -25.53 -2.47
C LYS A 102 9.25 -26.31 -3.58
N VAL A 103 10.45 -26.79 -3.27
CA VAL A 103 11.28 -27.58 -4.19
C VAL A 103 11.22 -29.05 -3.77
N ASN A 104 10.80 -29.90 -4.70
CA ASN A 104 10.86 -31.35 -4.55
C ASN A 104 12.32 -31.82 -4.59
N VAL A 105 12.80 -32.45 -3.51
CA VAL A 105 14.18 -32.91 -3.38
C VAL A 105 14.26 -34.43 -3.31
N GLN A 106 15.40 -34.96 -3.76
CA GLN A 106 15.74 -36.36 -3.59
C GLN A 106 16.51 -36.54 -2.28
N CYS A 107 16.00 -37.39 -1.40
CA CYS A 107 16.59 -37.68 -0.09
C CYS A 107 16.96 -39.17 0.02
N ILE A 108 17.90 -39.50 0.91
CA ILE A 108 18.41 -40.88 1.06
C ILE A 108 17.33 -41.82 1.61
N LYS A 109 16.41 -41.31 2.44
CA LYS A 109 15.34 -42.09 3.07
C LYS A 109 13.98 -41.43 2.86
N ALA A 110 13.09 -42.12 2.15
CA ALA A 110 11.73 -41.65 1.91
C ALA A 110 10.86 -41.64 3.19
N PRO A 111 9.85 -40.76 3.30
CA PRO A 111 9.41 -39.75 2.30
C PRO A 111 10.28 -38.48 2.28
N CYS A 112 10.44 -37.87 1.10
CA CYS A 112 11.19 -36.63 0.91
C CYS A 112 10.21 -35.44 0.81
N PRO A 113 9.93 -34.73 1.90
CA PRO A 113 9.07 -33.55 1.84
C PRO A 113 9.75 -32.43 1.04
N PRO A 114 8.99 -31.59 0.31
CA PRO A 114 9.54 -30.43 -0.37
C PRO A 114 10.15 -29.43 0.61
N ILE A 115 11.29 -28.84 0.24
CA ILE A 115 11.97 -27.82 1.05
C ILE A 115 11.65 -26.41 0.53
N ASP A 116 11.72 -25.42 1.43
CA ASP A 116 11.59 -24.02 1.06
C ASP A 116 12.93 -23.48 0.54
N GLN A 117 12.93 -22.85 -0.64
CA GLN A 117 14.11 -22.22 -1.24
C GLN A 117 13.75 -20.87 -1.86
N THR A 118 14.59 -19.86 -1.63
CA THR A 118 14.45 -18.52 -2.22
C THR A 118 14.92 -18.53 -3.67
N PHE A 119 14.12 -17.95 -4.57
CA PHE A 119 14.48 -17.66 -5.96
C PHE A 119 14.41 -16.16 -6.22
N SER A 120 15.19 -15.67 -7.18
CA SER A 120 15.25 -14.23 -7.53
C SER A 120 13.95 -13.67 -8.10
N SER A 121 13.15 -14.51 -8.77
CA SER A 121 11.80 -14.16 -9.24
C SER A 121 10.92 -15.38 -9.44
N ALA A 122 9.61 -15.16 -9.58
CA ALA A 122 8.63 -16.20 -9.90
C ALA A 122 8.97 -16.97 -11.20
N CYS A 123 9.52 -16.29 -12.21
CA CYS A 123 9.96 -16.94 -13.45
C CYS A 123 11.10 -17.93 -13.19
N HIS A 124 12.13 -17.51 -12.45
CA HIS A 124 13.26 -18.37 -12.10
C HIS A 124 12.83 -19.56 -11.22
N ALA A 125 11.87 -19.35 -10.32
CA ALA A 125 11.27 -20.45 -9.55
C ALA A 125 10.52 -21.42 -10.46
N CYS A 126 9.58 -20.94 -11.27
CA CYS A 126 8.70 -21.82 -12.03
C CYS A 126 9.37 -22.51 -13.22
N ARG A 127 10.46 -21.97 -13.77
CA ARG A 127 11.30 -22.71 -14.74
C ARG A 127 11.97 -23.93 -14.14
N ASN A 128 12.17 -23.98 -12.81
CA ASN A 128 12.69 -25.16 -12.15
C ASN A 128 11.59 -26.23 -12.09
N SER A 129 11.79 -27.36 -12.76
CA SER A 129 10.82 -28.47 -12.81
C SER A 129 10.57 -29.12 -11.44
N LEU A 130 11.48 -28.91 -10.48
CA LEU A 130 11.33 -29.40 -9.11
C LEU A 130 10.45 -28.48 -8.25
N VAL A 131 10.20 -27.24 -8.67
CA VAL A 131 9.32 -26.31 -7.94
C VAL A 131 7.86 -26.66 -8.18
N GLU A 132 7.11 -26.89 -7.09
CA GLU A 132 5.67 -27.12 -7.12
C GLU A 132 4.88 -25.79 -7.06
N SER A 133 5.25 -24.92 -6.12
CA SER A 133 4.53 -23.68 -5.83
C SER A 133 5.41 -22.68 -5.09
N TYR A 134 5.03 -21.41 -5.06
CA TYR A 134 5.75 -20.34 -4.38
C TYR A 134 4.83 -19.37 -3.64
N VAL A 135 5.38 -18.64 -2.67
CA VAL A 135 4.78 -17.41 -2.13
C VAL A 135 5.67 -16.23 -2.46
N GLU A 136 5.10 -15.03 -2.51
CA GLU A 136 5.86 -13.80 -2.69
C GLU A 136 6.75 -13.50 -1.47
N GLY A 137 7.96 -13.00 -1.72
CA GLY A 137 8.96 -12.71 -0.68
C GLY A 137 10.02 -13.81 -0.52
N GLU A 138 11.10 -13.48 0.17
CA GLU A 138 12.16 -14.45 0.49
C GLU A 138 11.68 -15.50 1.49
N CYS A 139 12.28 -16.69 1.48
CA CYS A 139 12.01 -17.67 2.52
C CYS A 139 12.49 -17.14 3.87
N PRO A 140 11.74 -17.42 4.97
CA PRO A 140 12.21 -17.07 6.30
C PRO A 140 13.57 -17.73 6.52
N SER A 141 14.55 -16.94 6.96
CA SER A 141 15.78 -17.53 7.48
C SER A 141 15.41 -18.42 8.67
N PRO A 142 16.20 -19.46 8.97
CA PRO A 142 16.12 -20.09 10.28
C PRO A 142 16.61 -19.06 11.29
N SER A 143 15.76 -18.09 11.65
CA SER A 143 15.95 -17.30 12.85
C SER A 143 15.99 -18.32 13.97
N ASN A 144 17.13 -18.41 14.64
CA ASN A 144 17.30 -19.23 15.83
C ASN A 144 16.08 -18.98 16.72
N VAL A 145 15.23 -20.00 16.84
CA VAL A 145 14.19 -20.02 17.86
C VAL A 145 14.97 -20.30 19.15
N ASP A 146 15.42 -19.22 19.79
CA ASP A 146 15.94 -19.24 21.15
C ASP A 146 14.81 -19.60 22.15
#